data_AF-A0A151BNP7-F1
#
_entry.id   AF-A0A151BNP7-F1
#
_cell.length_a   1.000
_cell.length_b   1.000
_cell.length_c   1.000
_cell.angle_alpha   90.00
_cell.angle_beta   90.00
_cell.angle_gamma   90.00
#
_symmetry.space_group_name_H-M   'P 1'
#
loop_
_entity.id
_entity.type
_entity.pdbx_description
1 polymer ?
#
loop_
_entity_poly.entity_id
_entity_poly.type
_entity_poly.pdbx_seq_one_letter_code
_entity_poly.pdbx_strand_id
1 'polypeptide(L)'
;MAEEEEGAETKIEAGVLKNVGVLNLKDVPEEGIIGLRAIKNTGILIVPKNLMGRLADIKLENVGVFVPYVEGMRIYAGETLMNADMLKSLEEPISILQAGKLQISGDVTPELIMQKVKEIRNYGKITVPTKEIYGALMAKVTENMGKITIEE
;
A
#
# COMPACT_ATOMS: atom_id res chain seq x y z
N MET A 1 -34.37 5.88 23.27
CA MET A 1 -33.61 5.06 24.22
C MET A 1 -32.48 4.49 23.39
N ALA A 2 -31.29 5.07 23.54
CA ALA A 2 -30.14 4.75 22.70
C ALA A 2 -29.58 3.39 23.12
N GLU A 3 -29.43 2.49 22.15
CA GLU A 3 -28.71 1.23 22.33
C GLU A 3 -27.22 1.54 22.19
N GLU A 4 -26.52 1.48 23.31
CA GLU A 4 -25.05 1.49 23.37
C GLU A 4 -24.57 0.12 22.87
N GLU A 5 -24.00 0.07 21.66
CA GLU A 5 -23.24 -1.09 21.20
C GLU A 5 -21.94 -1.17 22.02
N GLU A 6 -21.86 -2.22 22.84
CA GLU A 6 -20.67 -2.60 23.60
C GLU A 6 -19.47 -2.75 22.67
N GLY A 7 -18.54 -1.79 22.79
CA GLY A 7 -17.22 -1.87 22.17
C GLY A 7 -16.46 -3.06 22.75
N ALA A 8 -16.15 -4.03 21.91
CA ALA A 8 -15.25 -5.13 22.26
C ALA A 8 -13.83 -4.58 22.48
N GLU A 9 -13.54 -4.16 23.71
CA GLU A 9 -12.21 -3.79 24.18
C GLU A 9 -11.29 -5.01 24.11
N THR A 10 -10.56 -5.14 23.01
CA THR A 10 -9.54 -6.18 22.88
C THR A 10 -8.29 -5.70 23.59
N LYS A 11 -8.08 -6.13 24.85
CA LYS A 11 -6.81 -5.95 25.57
C LYS A 11 -5.71 -6.70 24.84
N ILE A 12 -4.76 -5.98 24.25
CA ILE A 12 -3.57 -6.57 23.61
C ILE A 12 -2.48 -6.76 24.67
N GLU A 13 -2.35 -7.96 25.23
CA GLU A 13 -1.18 -8.36 26.02
C GLU A 13 0.06 -8.38 25.12
N ALA A 14 1.06 -7.53 25.41
CA ALA A 14 2.42 -7.53 24.84
C ALA A 14 2.54 -8.17 23.43
N GLY A 15 1.86 -7.58 22.45
CA GLY A 15 1.62 -8.20 21.15
C GLY A 15 2.91 -8.35 20.34
N VAL A 16 3.05 -9.49 19.66
CA VAL A 16 4.05 -9.68 18.60
C VAL A 16 3.30 -9.95 17.30
N LEU A 17 3.41 -9.06 16.34
CA LEU A 17 2.87 -9.28 15.00
C LEU A 17 3.89 -10.07 14.18
N LYS A 18 3.46 -11.17 13.58
CA LYS A 18 4.37 -12.04 12.81
C LYS A 18 3.74 -12.66 11.58
N ASN A 19 4.59 -12.94 10.58
CA ASN A 19 4.24 -13.66 9.35
C ASN A 19 3.18 -12.94 8.51
N VAL A 20 3.39 -11.65 8.25
CA VAL A 20 2.46 -10.79 7.51
C VAL A 20 3.10 -10.37 6.18
N GLY A 21 2.41 -10.59 5.06
CA GLY A 21 2.90 -10.13 3.75
C GLY A 21 2.99 -8.61 3.67
N VAL A 22 1.87 -7.93 3.95
CA VAL A 22 1.76 -6.47 3.98
C VAL A 22 1.10 -6.07 5.29
N LEU A 23 1.85 -5.43 6.19
CA LEU A 23 1.33 -4.86 7.42
C LEU A 23 1.06 -3.36 7.20
N ASN A 24 -0.21 -2.98 7.10
CA ASN A 24 -0.62 -1.60 6.93
C ASN A 24 -1.08 -1.01 8.28
N LEU A 25 -0.32 -0.05 8.79
CA LEU A 25 -0.64 0.67 10.04
C LEU A 25 -1.30 2.02 9.81
N LYS A 26 -1.63 2.39 8.56
CA LYS A 26 -2.21 3.70 8.22
C LYS A 26 -3.45 4.04 9.06
N ASP A 27 -4.37 3.09 9.17
CA ASP A 27 -5.67 3.31 9.82
C ASP A 27 -5.67 2.86 11.29
N VAL A 28 -4.48 2.54 11.84
CA VAL A 28 -4.32 2.11 13.23
C VAL A 28 -4.04 3.35 14.09
N PRO A 29 -4.84 3.63 15.14
CA PRO A 29 -4.57 4.71 16.06
C PRO A 29 -3.33 4.42 16.90
N GLU A 30 -2.68 5.46 17.44
CA GLU A 30 -1.46 5.30 18.26
C GLU A 30 -1.68 4.41 19.48
N GLU A 31 -2.89 4.44 20.04
CA GLU A 31 -3.30 3.63 21.17
C GLU A 31 -3.32 2.13 20.84
N GLY A 32 -3.64 1.78 19.59
CA GLY A 32 -3.72 0.41 19.10
C GLY A 32 -2.38 -0.31 19.04
N ILE A 33 -1.25 0.41 19.15
CA ILE A 33 0.10 -0.16 19.12
C ILE A 33 0.85 -0.05 20.46
N ILE A 34 0.24 0.46 21.53
CA ILE A 34 0.91 0.67 22.83
C ILE A 34 1.48 -0.64 23.41
N GLY A 35 0.80 -1.76 23.17
CA GLY A 35 1.23 -3.09 23.63
C GLY A 35 2.19 -3.80 22.67
N LEU A 36 2.44 -3.27 21.47
CA LEU A 36 3.21 -3.95 20.43
C LEU A 36 4.71 -3.91 20.77
N ARG A 37 5.32 -5.07 20.98
CA ARG A 37 6.76 -5.17 21.34
C ARG A 37 7.65 -5.52 20.17
N ALA A 38 7.13 -6.28 19.21
CA ALA A 38 7.90 -6.70 18.07
C ALA A 38 7.03 -6.93 16.83
N ILE A 39 7.61 -6.63 15.67
CA ILE A 39 7.09 -7.00 14.36
C ILE A 39 8.11 -7.92 13.72
N LYS A 40 7.68 -9.14 13.39
CA LYS A 40 8.56 -10.20 12.89
C LYS A 40 8.11 -10.71 11.54
N ASN A 41 9.03 -11.13 10.67
CA ASN A 41 8.71 -11.79 9.39
C ASN A 41 7.61 -11.06 8.61
N THR A 42 7.87 -9.79 8.30
CA THR A 42 6.90 -8.94 7.58
C THR A 42 7.49 -8.52 6.25
N GLY A 43 6.78 -8.76 5.15
CA GLY A 43 7.28 -8.38 3.82
C GLY A 43 7.38 -6.87 3.67
N ILE A 44 6.24 -6.20 3.78
CA ILE A 44 6.10 -4.75 3.60
C ILE A 44 5.43 -4.17 4.85
N LEU A 45 6.07 -3.19 5.48
CA LEU A 45 5.54 -2.48 6.64
C LEU A 45 5.22 -1.03 6.25
N ILE A 46 3.93 -0.67 6.18
CA ILE A 46 3.45 0.67 5.83
C ILE A 46 3.09 1.43 7.09
N VAL A 47 3.69 2.60 7.29
CA VAL A 47 3.64 3.32 8.57
C VAL A 47 3.30 4.80 8.37
N PRO A 48 2.22 5.32 8.97
CA PRO A 48 1.92 6.74 8.96
C PRO A 48 2.88 7.53 9.85
N LYS A 49 3.10 8.81 9.51
CA LYS A 49 4.12 9.65 10.16
C LYS A 49 3.95 9.76 11.68
N ASN A 50 2.71 9.80 12.17
CA ASN A 50 2.40 9.86 13.60
C ASN A 50 2.90 8.62 14.36
N LEU A 51 2.94 7.43 13.73
CA LEU A 51 3.41 6.20 14.36
C LEU A 51 4.91 5.97 14.25
N MET A 52 5.64 6.77 13.47
CA MET A 52 7.09 6.56 13.26
C MET A 52 7.89 6.68 14.55
N GLY A 53 7.54 7.62 15.43
CA GLY A 53 8.23 7.79 16.71
C GLY A 53 8.07 6.56 17.61
N ARG A 54 6.87 5.97 17.64
CA ARG A 54 6.56 4.77 18.43
C ARG A 54 7.27 3.52 17.93
N LEU A 55 7.48 3.42 16.62
CA LEU A 55 8.19 2.29 16.02
C LEU A 55 9.65 2.19 16.42
N ALA A 56 10.26 3.28 16.90
CA ALA A 56 11.63 3.24 17.42
C ALA A 56 11.77 2.31 18.64
N ASP A 57 10.71 2.17 19.44
CA ASP A 57 10.67 1.30 20.62
C ASP A 57 10.25 -0.15 20.29
N ILE A 58 9.81 -0.42 19.05
CA ILE A 58 9.30 -1.72 18.62
C ILE A 58 10.42 -2.49 17.93
N LYS A 59 10.68 -3.70 18.39
CA LYS A 59 11.71 -4.56 17.78
C LYS A 59 11.26 -5.06 16.40
N LEU A 60 11.92 -4.61 15.34
CA LEU A 60 11.70 -5.09 13.97
C LEU A 60 12.67 -6.23 13.66
N GLU A 61 12.16 -7.43 13.36
CA GLU A 61 12.99 -8.60 13.01
C GLU A 61 12.53 -9.19 11.69
N ASN A 62 13.42 -9.28 10.68
CA ASN A 62 13.07 -9.81 9.36
C ASN A 62 11.89 -9.05 8.71
N VAL A 63 12.02 -7.72 8.63
CA VAL A 63 11.12 -6.85 7.86
C VAL A 63 11.77 -6.55 6.53
N GLY A 64 11.09 -6.86 5.42
CA GLY A 64 11.65 -6.73 4.07
C GLY A 64 11.82 -5.28 3.64
N VAL A 65 10.74 -4.50 3.67
CA VAL A 65 10.77 -3.06 3.37
C VAL A 65 9.91 -2.28 4.35
N PHE A 66 10.43 -1.12 4.75
CA PHE A 66 9.74 -0.14 5.56
C PHE A 66 9.30 1.03 4.67
N VAL A 67 7.99 1.31 4.62
CA VAL A 67 7.41 2.31 3.72
C VAL A 67 6.68 3.39 4.53
N PRO A 68 7.18 4.64 4.52
CA PRO A 68 6.47 5.75 5.14
C PRO A 68 5.21 6.09 4.33
N TYR A 69 4.04 6.02 4.96
CA TYR A 69 2.78 6.43 4.36
C TYR A 69 2.73 7.95 4.19
N VAL A 70 2.31 8.38 3.01
CA VAL A 70 2.06 9.79 2.67
C VAL A 70 0.56 9.96 2.47
N GLU A 71 -0.01 11.00 3.08
CA GLU A 71 -1.44 11.29 2.94
C GLU A 71 -1.85 11.40 1.46
N GLY A 72 -3.03 10.86 1.15
CA GLY A 72 -3.55 10.78 -0.22
C GLY A 72 -3.02 9.60 -1.04
N MET A 73 -2.04 8.82 -0.56
CA MET A 73 -1.67 7.57 -1.23
C MET A 73 -2.77 6.52 -1.11
N ARG A 74 -3.06 5.87 -2.24
CA ARG A 74 -3.87 4.65 -2.31
C ARG A 74 -2.97 3.43 -2.23
N ILE A 75 -3.32 2.50 -1.35
CA ILE A 75 -2.56 1.26 -1.10
C ILE A 75 -3.30 0.10 -1.78
N TYR A 76 -2.63 -0.59 -2.70
CA TYR A 76 -3.13 -1.82 -3.33
C TYR A 76 -2.28 -3.01 -2.87
N ALA A 77 -2.73 -3.68 -1.80
CA ALA A 77 -2.04 -4.84 -1.22
C ALA A 77 -2.57 -6.19 -1.73
N GLY A 78 -3.74 -6.22 -2.38
CA GLY A 78 -4.36 -7.41 -2.93
C GLY A 78 -4.21 -7.54 -4.45
N GLU A 79 -5.11 -8.29 -5.07
CA GLU A 79 -5.26 -8.33 -6.53
C GLU A 79 -6.17 -7.18 -6.97
N THR A 80 -5.72 -6.38 -7.93
CA THR A 80 -6.45 -5.20 -8.40
C THR A 80 -6.35 -5.07 -9.91
N LEU A 81 -7.49 -4.85 -10.56
CA LEU A 81 -7.57 -4.49 -11.97
C LEU A 81 -7.74 -2.98 -12.08
N MET A 82 -6.84 -2.32 -12.78
CA MET A 82 -6.91 -0.89 -13.09
C MET A 82 -7.32 -0.73 -14.56
N ASN A 83 -8.55 -0.28 -14.77
CA ASN A 83 -9.11 0.00 -16.09
C ASN A 83 -9.28 1.51 -16.31
N ALA A 84 -9.65 1.89 -17.54
CA ALA A 84 -9.81 3.27 -17.91
C ALA A 84 -10.96 3.94 -17.16
N ASP A 85 -12.06 3.23 -16.90
CA ASP A 85 -13.18 3.79 -16.13
C ASP A 85 -12.79 4.15 -14.70
N MET A 86 -12.01 3.29 -14.04
CA MET A 86 -11.42 3.57 -12.73
C MET A 86 -10.58 4.85 -12.79
N LEU A 87 -9.67 4.98 -13.75
CA LEU A 87 -8.82 6.17 -13.86
C LEU A 87 -9.61 7.43 -14.23
N LYS A 88 -10.63 7.32 -15.09
CA LYS A 88 -11.52 8.44 -15.48
C LYS A 88 -12.38 8.92 -14.31
N SER A 89 -12.78 8.02 -13.41
CA SER A 89 -13.55 8.37 -12.21
C SER A 89 -12.76 9.18 -11.18
N LEU A 90 -11.42 9.22 -11.29
CA LEU A 90 -10.59 10.02 -10.41
C LEU A 90 -10.70 11.49 -10.78
N GLU A 91 -11.12 12.34 -9.85
CA GLU A 91 -11.14 13.79 -10.06
C GLU A 91 -9.71 14.34 -10.15
N GLU A 92 -8.84 13.89 -9.24
CA GLU A 92 -7.44 14.31 -9.14
C GLU A 92 -6.45 13.17 -9.35
N PRO A 93 -5.21 13.46 -9.78
CA PRO A 93 -4.17 12.46 -9.93
C PRO A 93 -3.79 11.82 -8.59
N ILE A 94 -3.73 10.49 -8.55
CA ILE A 94 -3.46 9.74 -7.31
C ILE A 94 -2.02 9.26 -7.21
N SER A 95 -1.50 9.21 -5.98
CA SER A 95 -0.27 8.49 -5.64
C SER A 95 -0.59 7.05 -5.28
N ILE A 96 0.18 6.09 -5.80
CA ILE A 96 -0.09 4.66 -5.66
C ILE A 96 1.04 3.99 -4.90
N LEU A 97 0.69 3.21 -3.87
CA LEU A 97 1.57 2.25 -3.23
C LEU A 97 1.08 0.84 -3.60
N GLN A 98 1.80 0.19 -4.49
CA GLN A 98 1.47 -1.14 -4.99
C GLN A 98 2.28 -2.16 -4.19
N ALA A 99 1.59 -3.07 -3.49
CA ALA A 99 2.21 -4.10 -2.65
C ALA A 99 1.70 -5.53 -2.98
N GLY A 100 0.64 -5.65 -3.79
CA GLY A 100 0.01 -6.93 -4.18
C GLY A 100 0.25 -7.29 -5.65
N LYS A 101 -0.84 -7.61 -6.37
CA LYS A 101 -0.81 -7.78 -7.84
C LYS A 101 -1.71 -6.73 -8.49
N LEU A 102 -1.13 -5.89 -9.34
CA LEU A 102 -1.86 -4.87 -10.10
C LEU A 102 -1.81 -5.24 -11.57
N GLN A 103 -2.98 -5.41 -12.18
CA GLN A 103 -3.10 -5.62 -13.62
C GLN A 103 -3.67 -4.35 -14.24
N ILE A 104 -2.97 -3.82 -15.24
CA ILE A 104 -3.49 -2.71 -16.04
C ILE A 104 -4.29 -3.31 -17.19
N SER A 105 -5.51 -2.84 -17.39
CA SER A 105 -6.39 -3.31 -18.46
C SER A 105 -5.99 -2.73 -19.81
N GLY A 106 -6.27 -3.46 -20.89
CA GLY A 106 -5.92 -3.08 -22.27
C GLY A 106 -6.61 -1.80 -22.78
N ASP A 107 -7.71 -1.40 -22.15
CA ASP A 107 -8.43 -0.16 -22.46
C ASP A 107 -7.79 1.12 -21.88
N VAL A 108 -6.76 0.99 -21.04
CA VAL A 108 -6.03 2.12 -20.46
C VAL A 108 -5.07 2.71 -21.49
N THR A 109 -5.13 4.03 -21.69
CA THR A 109 -4.17 4.73 -22.56
C THR A 109 -2.96 5.26 -21.78
N PRO A 110 -1.78 5.37 -22.42
CA PRO A 110 -0.60 6.01 -21.83
C PRO A 110 -0.89 7.42 -21.28
N GLU A 111 -1.68 8.20 -22.01
CA GLU A 111 -2.07 9.56 -21.62
C GLU A 111 -2.89 9.58 -20.33
N LEU A 112 -3.80 8.62 -20.17
CA LEU A 112 -4.64 8.52 -18.98
C LEU A 112 -3.80 8.20 -17.74
N ILE A 113 -2.77 7.36 -17.87
CA ILE A 113 -1.79 7.12 -16.80
C ILE A 113 -1.02 8.41 -16.50
N MET A 114 -0.54 9.10 -17.54
CA MET A 114 0.23 10.34 -17.36
C MET A 114 -0.56 11.43 -16.65
N GLN A 115 -1.87 11.50 -16.91
CA GLN A 115 -2.78 12.48 -16.32
C GLN A 115 -3.26 12.09 -14.92
N LYS A 116 -3.63 10.82 -14.70
CA LYS A 116 -4.33 10.37 -13.48
C LYS A 116 -3.43 9.71 -12.45
N VAL A 117 -2.20 9.36 -12.82
CA VAL A 117 -1.21 8.80 -11.89
C VAL A 117 -0.12 9.83 -11.61
N LYS A 118 -0.01 10.20 -10.35
CA LYS A 118 1.00 11.14 -9.86
C LYS A 118 2.34 10.46 -9.66
N GLU A 119 2.34 9.38 -8.89
CA GLU A 119 3.52 8.56 -8.62
C GLU A 119 3.11 7.10 -8.34
N ILE A 120 4.02 6.16 -8.57
CA ILE A 120 3.86 4.76 -8.20
C ILE A 120 5.09 4.31 -7.39
N ARG A 121 4.84 3.77 -6.21
CA ARG A 121 5.83 2.99 -5.44
C ARG A 121 5.45 1.53 -5.52
N ASN A 122 6.25 0.76 -6.24
CA ASN A 122 5.99 -0.64 -6.52
C ASN A 122 6.82 -1.56 -5.63
N TYR A 123 6.15 -2.35 -4.80
CA TYR A 123 6.72 -3.40 -3.96
C TYR A 123 6.12 -4.78 -4.27
N GLY A 124 5.15 -4.86 -5.19
CA GLY A 124 4.52 -6.11 -5.62
C GLY A 124 4.73 -6.38 -7.11
N LYS A 125 3.74 -7.01 -7.74
CA LYS A 125 3.77 -7.33 -9.18
C LYS A 125 2.81 -6.44 -9.95
N ILE A 126 3.30 -5.75 -10.97
CA ILE A 126 2.49 -5.01 -11.94
C ILE A 126 2.57 -5.71 -13.29
N THR A 127 1.41 -6.04 -13.86
CA THR A 127 1.29 -6.55 -15.22
C THR A 127 0.66 -5.47 -16.09
N VAL A 128 1.28 -5.17 -17.23
CA VAL A 128 0.79 -4.18 -18.20
C VAL A 128 0.55 -4.81 -19.56
N PRO A 129 -0.44 -4.41 -20.34
CA PRO A 129 -0.82 -5.13 -21.56
C PRO A 129 0.00 -4.71 -22.79
N THR A 130 0.61 -3.52 -22.78
CA THR A 130 1.39 -3.03 -23.93
C THR A 130 2.69 -2.35 -23.50
N LYS A 131 3.66 -2.29 -24.42
CA LYS A 131 4.95 -1.59 -24.22
C LYS A 131 4.79 -0.08 -24.02
N GLU A 132 3.77 0.52 -24.63
CA GLU A 132 3.49 1.96 -24.49
C GLU A 132 3.00 2.28 -23.08
N ILE A 133 2.10 1.45 -22.55
CA ILE A 133 1.64 1.54 -21.16
C ILE A 133 2.78 1.28 -20.19
N TYR A 134 3.63 0.29 -20.48
CA TYR A 134 4.84 0.05 -19.69
C TYR A 134 5.71 1.30 -19.59
N GLY A 135 5.98 1.98 -20.71
CA GLY A 135 6.76 3.22 -20.74
C GLY A 135 6.12 4.35 -19.92
N ALA A 136 4.82 4.58 -20.09
CA ALA A 136 4.10 5.61 -19.35
C ALA A 136 4.04 5.32 -17.84
N LEU A 137 3.85 4.05 -17.47
CA LEU A 137 3.84 3.61 -16.08
C LEU A 137 5.23 3.80 -15.46
N MET A 138 6.29 3.36 -16.13
CA MET A 138 7.67 3.53 -15.69
C MET A 138 8.05 5.01 -15.48
N ALA A 139 7.53 5.93 -16.30
CA ALA A 139 7.75 7.36 -16.11
C ALA A 139 7.15 7.92 -14.81
N LYS A 140 6.15 7.24 -14.23
CA LYS A 140 5.51 7.59 -12.96
C LYS A 140 6.03 6.77 -11.78
N VAL A 141 6.80 5.71 -12.03
CA VAL A 141 7.37 4.88 -10.97
C VAL A 141 8.53 5.63 -10.33
N THR A 142 8.36 6.02 -9.07
CA THR A 142 9.39 6.70 -8.28
C THR A 142 10.25 5.70 -7.50
N GLU A 143 9.68 4.55 -7.14
CA GLU A 143 10.39 3.47 -6.46
C GLU A 143 9.91 2.12 -6.98
N ASN A 144 10.83 1.23 -7.31
CA ASN A 144 10.52 -0.12 -7.78
C ASN A 144 11.37 -1.16 -7.06
N MET A 145 10.78 -1.82 -6.08
CA MET A 145 11.32 -3.00 -5.39
C MET A 145 10.57 -4.29 -5.73
N GLY A 146 9.53 -4.18 -6.56
CA GLY A 146 8.74 -5.29 -7.07
C GLY A 146 9.13 -5.70 -8.49
N LYS A 147 8.18 -6.31 -9.20
CA LYS A 147 8.35 -6.71 -10.61
C LYS A 147 7.29 -6.05 -11.48
N ILE A 148 7.72 -5.44 -12.57
CA ILE A 148 6.82 -4.89 -13.60
C ILE A 148 7.06 -5.71 -14.88
N THR A 149 6.02 -6.34 -15.41
CA THR A 149 6.10 -7.19 -16.60
C THR A 149 5.05 -6.79 -17.62
N ILE A 150 5.38 -6.93 -18.90
CA ILE A 150 4.41 -6.82 -19.98
C ILE A 150 3.71 -8.19 -20.09
N GLU A 151 2.40 -8.20 -20.23
CA GLU A 151 1.61 -9.39 -20.55
C GLU A 151 2.02 -9.83 -21.97
N GLU A 152 2.57 -11.04 -22.09
CA GLU A 152 2.98 -11.64 -23.37
C GLU A 152 1.79 -12.22 -24.14
#